data_AF-V9KMR8-F1
#
_entry.id   AF-V9KMR8-F1
#
_cell.length_a   1.000
_cell.length_b   1.000
_cell.length_c   1.000
_cell.angle_alpha   90.00
_cell.angle_beta   90.00
_cell.angle_gamma   90.00
#
_symmetry.space_group_name_H-M   'P 1'
#
loop_
_entity.id
_entity.type
_entity.pdbx_description
1 polymer ?
#
loop_
_entity_poly.entity_id
_entity_poly.type
_entity_poly.pdbx_seq_one_letter_code
_entity_poly.pdbx_strand_id
1 'polypeptide(L)'
;SGLKSTQPLNTRCLSIISLATKCAMPSFRMHLRAHGMVAMVFKTLDDAQRIQNLALCTAALMYILSRDRLNMDLDRASLDLMIRLLEMEQDPCSRQLNEKEMNKIKEKIRKLCETVHNRHLDLENITIGHLAMETLLSLTSKRSGDWFKEELRLLGGLDHVVDKVKECVEQLDRHEEDDKLVASLWGAERCLRVLESVTVHNPENQGYLIAYKDSQLIISSARALRHCEQLITRYNRADTFCKTNSNCLPKITASNHIGKAVEDCMRAIFGVLLNLTNDNEWGSTKTGEQDSLISTTMNCVLQVPQYIPQEQRFDIRVLGLGLLINLVEHSARNRHCLVDMETPGSFDSFCAADGDDSLQVEGQVGAIQALVQLFLQRERAARLAETETDDFIKDTPVPPQDQSGQWQETAGSLEWVQSENITKTEGENEKKEEEDEEIDLNKALQHAGKHMEDCIVASYTALLLGCLCQESPLNVTTVREHLPEGDFSIMTEMLKKFLSFMNLTCAVGTTGQKSISRVIEYLDHC
;
A
#
# COMPACT_ATOMS: atom_id res chain seq x y z
N SER A 1 19.52 32.24 -17.84
CA SER A 1 20.98 32.38 -18.00
C SER A 1 21.75 31.49 -17.03
N GLY A 2 21.41 31.48 -15.73
CA GLY A 2 22.08 30.67 -14.70
C GLY A 2 21.97 29.14 -14.86
N LEU A 3 21.08 28.64 -15.72
CA LEU A 3 20.87 27.19 -15.95
C LEU A 3 21.81 26.58 -16.99
N LYS A 4 22.47 27.40 -17.82
CA LYS A 4 23.29 26.93 -18.95
C LYS A 4 24.47 26.09 -18.46
N SER A 5 24.87 25.08 -19.24
CA SER A 5 26.03 24.22 -18.98
C SER A 5 27.36 24.96 -18.84
N THR A 6 27.46 26.19 -19.38
CA THR A 6 28.64 27.07 -19.23
C THR A 6 28.80 27.67 -17.83
N GLN A 7 27.79 27.55 -16.95
CA GLN A 7 27.82 28.07 -15.59
C GLN A 7 28.35 27.01 -14.61
N PRO A 8 28.99 27.41 -13.51
CA PRO A 8 29.47 26.46 -12.51
C PRO A 8 28.29 25.73 -11.85
N LEU A 9 28.51 24.47 -11.47
CA LEU A 9 27.47 23.58 -10.94
C LEU A 9 26.66 24.21 -9.81
N ASN A 10 27.32 24.85 -8.85
CA ASN A 10 26.67 25.48 -7.70
C ASN A 10 25.71 26.61 -8.13
N THR A 11 26.11 27.43 -9.11
CA THR A 11 25.27 28.48 -9.67
C THR A 11 24.06 27.89 -10.39
N ARG A 12 24.24 26.78 -11.11
CA ARG A 12 23.13 26.07 -11.77
C ARG A 12 22.13 25.54 -10.75
N CYS A 13 22.60 24.80 -9.73
CA CYS A 13 21.75 24.27 -8.66
C CYS A 13 20.98 25.39 -7.93
N LEU A 14 21.66 26.46 -7.51
CA LEU A 14 21.02 27.59 -6.85
C LEU A 14 20.02 28.32 -7.76
N SER A 15 20.32 28.41 -9.07
CA SER A 15 19.40 28.98 -10.05
C SER A 15 18.14 28.13 -10.21
N ILE A 16 18.26 26.81 -10.21
CA ILE A 16 17.11 25.89 -10.25
C ILE A 16 16.27 26.03 -8.99
N ILE A 17 16.89 26.06 -7.80
CA ILE A 17 16.16 26.24 -6.54
C ILE A 17 15.48 27.61 -6.48
N SER A 18 16.13 28.67 -6.97
CA SER A 18 15.51 29.99 -7.08
C SER A 18 14.32 29.99 -8.04
N LEU A 19 14.45 29.31 -9.18
CA LEU A 19 13.34 29.14 -10.13
C LEU A 19 12.19 28.33 -9.50
N ALA A 20 12.50 27.23 -8.84
CA ALA A 20 11.55 26.38 -8.12
C ALA A 20 10.80 27.17 -7.02
N THR A 21 11.52 28.03 -6.29
CA THR A 21 10.93 28.94 -5.29
C THR A 21 9.93 29.89 -5.92
N LYS A 22 10.26 30.50 -7.06
CA LYS A 22 9.30 31.33 -7.80
C LYS A 22 8.13 30.52 -8.33
N CYS A 23 8.40 29.28 -8.78
CA CYS A 23 7.37 28.34 -9.21
C CYS A 23 6.48 27.85 -8.07
N ALA A 24 6.75 28.16 -6.80
CA ALA A 24 5.76 27.91 -5.74
C ALA A 24 4.50 28.80 -5.92
N MET A 25 4.65 29.98 -6.54
CA MET A 25 3.55 30.89 -6.83
C MET A 25 2.77 30.45 -8.08
N PRO A 26 1.43 30.24 -7.99
CA PRO A 26 0.61 29.82 -9.14
C PRO A 26 0.68 30.79 -10.33
N SER A 27 0.69 32.10 -10.08
CA SER A 27 0.78 33.12 -11.13
C SER A 27 2.08 33.04 -11.93
N PHE A 28 3.20 32.74 -11.27
CA PHE A 28 4.49 32.60 -11.93
C PHE A 28 4.53 31.33 -12.81
N ARG A 29 3.97 30.21 -12.33
CA ARG A 29 3.87 28.98 -13.14
C ARG A 29 3.04 29.20 -14.39
N MET A 30 1.90 29.88 -14.26
CA MET A 30 1.04 30.22 -15.39
C MET A 30 1.79 31.06 -16.43
N HIS A 31 2.55 32.07 -15.99
CA HIS A 31 3.37 32.89 -16.88
C HIS A 31 4.48 32.08 -17.57
N LEU A 32 5.16 31.19 -16.84
CA LEU A 32 6.21 30.34 -17.40
C LEU A 32 5.69 29.40 -18.50
N ARG A 33 4.48 28.85 -18.32
CA ARG A 33 3.81 28.00 -19.32
C ARG A 33 3.28 28.79 -20.51
N ALA A 34 2.63 29.93 -20.27
CA ALA A 34 2.10 30.77 -21.35
C ALA A 34 3.20 31.22 -22.35
N HIS A 35 4.44 31.32 -21.89
CA HIS A 35 5.60 31.62 -22.74
C HIS A 35 6.33 30.39 -23.31
N GLY A 36 5.85 29.17 -23.07
CA GLY A 36 6.48 27.93 -23.57
C GLY A 36 7.88 27.68 -23.02
N MET A 37 8.21 28.24 -21.86
CA MET A 37 9.57 28.22 -21.32
C MET A 37 9.91 26.91 -20.60
N VAL A 38 8.92 26.08 -20.26
CA VAL A 38 9.10 24.84 -19.50
C VAL A 38 9.98 23.84 -20.26
N ALA A 39 9.62 23.50 -21.50
CA ALA A 39 10.43 22.63 -22.35
C ALA A 39 11.85 23.18 -22.57
N MET A 40 11.99 24.50 -22.76
CA MET A 40 13.30 25.15 -22.92
C MET A 40 14.18 25.01 -21.67
N VAL A 41 13.57 25.13 -20.48
CA VAL A 41 14.27 24.96 -19.19
C VAL A 41 14.83 23.54 -19.09
N PHE A 42 14.02 22.51 -19.35
CA PHE A 42 14.46 21.11 -19.24
C PHE A 42 15.41 20.69 -20.34
N LYS A 43 15.26 21.22 -21.55
CA LYS A 43 16.26 21.07 -22.62
C LYS A 43 17.63 21.65 -22.24
N THR A 44 17.66 22.69 -21.39
CA THR A 44 18.92 23.26 -20.88
C THR A 44 19.53 22.44 -19.73
N LEU A 45 18.76 21.50 -19.18
CA LEU A 45 19.11 20.64 -18.04
C LEU A 45 19.20 19.16 -18.45
N ASP A 46 19.34 18.86 -19.74
CA ASP A 46 19.44 17.50 -20.30
C ASP A 46 20.66 16.72 -19.78
N ASP A 47 21.71 17.45 -19.39
CA ASP A 47 22.93 16.94 -18.78
C ASP A 47 22.79 16.58 -17.29
N ALA A 48 21.63 16.87 -16.68
CA ALA A 48 21.39 16.61 -15.25
C ALA A 48 21.56 15.14 -14.88
N GLN A 49 21.25 14.21 -15.77
CA GLN A 49 21.43 12.76 -15.57
C GLN A 49 22.87 12.34 -15.21
N ARG A 50 23.89 13.14 -15.54
CA ARG A 50 25.29 12.84 -15.26
C ARG A 50 25.79 13.41 -13.93
N ILE A 51 24.98 14.28 -13.30
CA ILE A 51 25.40 15.10 -12.16
C ILE A 51 24.32 15.02 -11.07
N GLN A 52 24.55 14.22 -10.03
CA GLN A 52 23.56 13.95 -8.97
C GLN A 52 22.95 15.21 -8.34
N ASN A 53 23.78 16.22 -8.03
CA ASN A 53 23.29 17.44 -7.39
C ASN A 53 22.34 18.24 -8.30
N LEU A 54 22.65 18.25 -9.60
CA LEU A 54 21.84 18.90 -10.61
C LEU A 54 20.56 18.11 -10.89
N ALA A 55 20.67 16.78 -10.96
CA ALA A 55 19.55 15.86 -11.05
C ALA A 55 18.54 16.06 -9.91
N LEU A 56 19.02 16.18 -8.66
CA LEU A 56 18.13 16.40 -7.51
C LEU A 56 17.36 17.72 -7.63
N CYS A 57 18.06 18.80 -7.99
CA CYS A 57 17.41 20.10 -8.16
C CYS A 57 16.43 20.07 -9.35
N THR A 58 16.77 19.37 -10.43
CA THR A 58 15.94 19.25 -11.63
C THR A 58 14.67 18.45 -11.35
N ALA A 59 14.78 17.31 -10.67
CA ALA A 59 13.63 16.51 -10.22
C ALA A 59 12.71 17.33 -9.30
N ALA A 60 13.28 18.10 -8.37
CA ALA A 60 12.51 18.99 -7.49
C ALA A 60 11.74 20.07 -8.27
N LEU A 61 12.37 20.68 -9.29
CA LEU A 61 11.71 21.67 -10.14
C LEU A 61 10.56 21.03 -10.94
N MET A 62 10.77 19.85 -11.51
CA MET A 62 9.73 19.13 -12.23
C MET A 62 8.55 18.79 -11.32
N TYR A 63 8.82 18.30 -10.11
CA TYR A 63 7.79 18.01 -9.11
C TYR A 63 6.97 19.25 -8.73
N ILE A 64 7.62 20.39 -8.53
CA ILE A 64 6.91 21.64 -8.22
C ILE A 64 6.02 22.08 -9.40
N LEU A 65 6.47 21.87 -10.63
CA LEU A 65 5.73 22.22 -11.83
C LEU A 65 4.55 21.27 -12.13
N SER A 66 4.57 20.04 -11.61
CA SER A 66 3.51 19.05 -11.81
C SER A 66 2.25 19.25 -10.97
N ARG A 67 2.25 20.24 -10.06
CA ARG A 67 1.08 20.54 -9.20
C ARG A 67 -0.17 20.94 -10.00
N ASP A 68 -0.01 21.68 -11.09
CA ASP A 68 -1.16 22.23 -11.79
C ASP A 68 -1.73 21.24 -12.81
N ARG A 69 -3.05 21.28 -12.98
CA ARG A 69 -3.81 20.39 -13.90
C ARG A 69 -3.54 20.66 -15.39
N LEU A 70 -2.93 21.79 -15.72
CA LEU A 70 -2.63 22.11 -17.10
C LEU A 70 -1.51 21.18 -17.51
N ASN A 71 -1.70 20.45 -18.63
CA ASN A 71 -0.69 19.63 -19.29
C ASN A 71 0.66 20.29 -19.05
N MET A 72 1.53 19.64 -18.29
CA MET A 72 2.89 20.12 -18.29
C MET A 72 3.34 20.06 -19.74
N ASP A 73 3.73 21.20 -20.31
CA ASP A 73 4.30 21.30 -21.67
C ASP A 73 5.67 20.60 -21.69
N LEU A 74 5.66 19.30 -21.39
CA LEU A 74 6.78 18.39 -21.44
C LEU A 74 6.82 17.85 -22.85
N ASP A 75 7.91 18.15 -23.54
CA ASP A 75 8.24 17.47 -24.78
C ASP A 75 8.85 16.10 -24.48
N ARG A 76 9.03 15.31 -25.54
CA ARG A 76 9.65 13.98 -25.46
C ARG A 76 11.02 13.99 -24.77
N ALA A 77 11.80 15.05 -24.94
CA ALA A 77 13.11 15.20 -24.31
C ALA A 77 13.00 15.41 -22.78
N SER A 78 12.04 16.21 -22.34
CA SER A 78 11.78 16.42 -20.92
C SER A 78 11.24 15.16 -20.23
N LEU A 79 10.45 14.35 -20.96
CA LEU A 79 9.97 13.06 -20.48
C LEU A 79 11.11 12.02 -20.39
N ASP A 80 11.94 11.92 -21.42
CA ASP A 80 13.13 11.05 -21.41
C ASP A 80 14.05 11.42 -20.23
N LEU A 81 14.28 12.73 -20.01
CA LEU A 81 15.01 13.20 -18.83
C LEU A 81 14.35 12.75 -17.52
N MET A 82 13.03 12.86 -17.39
CA MET A 82 12.30 12.43 -16.18
C MET A 82 12.48 10.93 -15.91
N ILE A 83 12.36 10.09 -16.94
CA ILE A 83 12.50 8.63 -16.81
C ILE A 83 13.93 8.29 -16.41
N ARG A 84 14.93 8.93 -17.02
CA ARG A 84 16.33 8.73 -16.61
C ARG A 84 16.57 9.16 -15.17
N LEU A 85 15.97 10.26 -14.70
CA LEU A 85 16.05 10.67 -13.29
C LEU A 85 15.39 9.66 -12.34
N LEU A 86 14.32 8.99 -12.78
CA LEU A 86 13.69 7.89 -12.04
C LEU A 86 14.65 6.70 -11.90
N GLU A 87 15.38 6.38 -12.96
CA GLU A 87 16.33 5.26 -13.03
C GLU A 87 17.64 5.52 -12.29
N MET A 88 17.96 6.77 -11.92
CA MET A 88 19.21 7.10 -11.25
C MET A 88 19.31 6.45 -9.87
N GLU A 89 20.41 5.71 -9.67
CA GLU A 89 20.85 5.20 -8.38
C GLU A 89 21.78 6.21 -7.69
N GLN A 90 21.69 6.29 -6.35
CA GLN A 90 22.61 7.11 -5.58
C GLN A 90 23.95 6.39 -5.45
N ASP A 91 24.96 6.86 -6.17
CA ASP A 91 26.35 6.49 -5.93
C ASP A 91 26.89 7.27 -4.70
N PRO A 92 27.21 6.60 -3.58
CA PRO A 92 27.80 7.25 -2.40
C PRO A 92 29.21 7.83 -2.67
N CYS A 93 29.88 7.43 -3.76
CA CYS A 93 31.20 7.93 -4.14
C CYS A 93 31.18 9.26 -4.93
N SER A 94 30.04 9.72 -5.46
CA SER A 94 29.99 10.97 -6.23
C SER A 94 29.83 12.21 -5.34
N ARG A 95 30.78 12.42 -4.42
CA ARG A 95 30.87 13.63 -3.59
C ARG A 95 31.33 14.81 -4.44
N GLN A 96 30.40 15.49 -5.10
CA GLN A 96 30.70 16.69 -5.90
C GLN A 96 30.36 18.02 -5.19
N LEU A 97 29.62 17.97 -4.07
CA LEU A 97 29.29 19.13 -3.23
C LEU A 97 29.60 18.85 -1.74
N ASN A 98 29.85 19.90 -0.97
CA ASN A 98 29.97 19.80 0.48
C ASN A 98 28.63 19.29 1.07
N GLU A 99 28.67 18.23 1.86
CA GLU A 99 27.50 17.57 2.47
C GLU A 99 26.57 18.55 3.23
N LYS A 100 27.16 19.55 3.88
CA LYS A 100 26.43 20.65 4.57
C LYS A 100 25.61 21.52 3.62
N GLU A 101 26.10 21.78 2.41
CA GLU A 101 25.38 22.59 1.41
C GLU A 101 24.24 21.79 0.78
N MET A 102 24.46 20.49 0.56
CA MET A 102 23.42 19.60 0.07
C MET A 102 22.27 19.44 1.06
N ASN A 103 22.56 19.31 2.35
CA ASN A 103 21.52 19.26 3.37
C ASN A 103 20.69 20.56 3.42
N LYS A 104 21.32 21.72 3.21
CA LYS A 104 20.60 23.00 3.07
C LYS A 104 19.72 23.04 1.81
N ILE A 105 20.16 22.45 0.70
CA ILE A 105 19.36 22.36 -0.52
C ILE A 105 18.18 21.41 -0.32
N LYS A 106 18.39 20.23 0.26
CA LYS A 106 17.33 19.27 0.59
C LYS A 106 16.26 19.89 1.49
N GLU A 107 16.67 20.61 2.53
CA GLU A 107 15.74 21.30 3.43
C GLU A 107 14.93 22.40 2.71
N LYS A 108 15.55 23.13 1.78
CA LYS A 108 14.81 24.09 0.93
C LYS A 108 13.81 23.40 0.02
N ILE A 109 14.21 22.28 -0.61
CA ILE A 109 13.31 21.48 -1.45
C ILE A 109 12.13 20.97 -0.62
N ARG A 110 12.37 20.47 0.61
CA ARG A 110 11.34 20.02 1.55
C ARG A 110 10.26 21.08 1.77
N LYS A 111 10.67 22.27 2.22
CA LYS A 111 9.75 23.39 2.50
C LYS A 111 8.96 23.80 1.26
N LEU A 112 9.59 23.78 0.08
CA LEU A 112 8.90 24.05 -1.18
C LEU A 112 7.87 22.97 -1.49
N CYS A 113 8.20 21.69 -1.32
CA CYS A 113 7.29 20.58 -1.55
C CYS A 113 6.08 20.63 -0.59
N GLU A 114 6.31 20.94 0.68
CA GLU A 114 5.24 21.13 1.68
C GLU A 114 4.31 22.28 1.26
N THR A 115 4.87 23.41 0.84
CA THR A 115 4.09 24.58 0.38
C THR A 115 3.30 24.31 -0.92
N VAL A 116 3.86 23.46 -1.80
CA VAL A 116 3.34 23.26 -3.15
C VAL A 116 2.40 22.06 -3.22
N HIS A 117 2.64 20.97 -2.52
CA HIS A 117 1.81 19.76 -2.63
C HIS A 117 1.03 19.43 -1.36
N ASN A 118 1.18 20.22 -0.28
CA ASN A 118 0.62 19.92 1.05
C ASN A 118 0.98 18.49 1.51
N ARG A 119 2.13 17.97 1.07
CA ARG A 119 2.66 16.67 1.47
C ARG A 119 3.91 16.89 2.31
N HIS A 120 3.95 16.28 3.48
CA HIS A 120 5.18 16.17 4.25
C HIS A 120 6.04 15.10 3.57
N LEU A 121 7.21 15.51 3.07
CA LEU A 121 8.23 14.58 2.61
C LEU A 121 9.22 14.40 3.76
N ASP A 122 9.47 13.16 4.18
CA ASP A 122 10.52 12.89 5.17
C ASP A 122 11.90 13.25 4.60
N LEU A 123 12.78 13.79 5.44
CA LEU A 123 14.13 14.21 5.04
C LEU A 123 14.98 13.07 4.46
N GLU A 124 14.72 11.84 4.90
CA GLU A 124 15.36 10.62 4.38
C GLU A 124 14.86 10.27 2.97
N ASN A 125 13.64 10.69 2.61
CA ASN A 125 12.98 10.38 1.35
C ASN A 125 13.30 11.38 0.22
N ILE A 126 14.05 12.46 0.47
CA ILE A 126 14.44 13.43 -0.57
C ILE A 126 15.62 12.89 -1.39
N THR A 127 15.28 12.00 -2.32
CA THR A 127 16.17 11.42 -3.33
C THR A 127 15.74 11.85 -4.73
N ILE A 128 16.66 11.76 -5.71
CA ILE A 128 16.39 12.11 -7.11
C ILE A 128 15.21 11.28 -7.62
N GLY A 129 15.29 9.97 -7.42
CA GLY A 129 14.29 9.04 -7.90
C GLY A 129 12.96 9.11 -7.17
N HIS A 130 12.93 9.43 -5.88
CA HIS A 130 11.67 9.65 -5.16
C HIS A 130 10.95 10.90 -5.70
N LEU A 131 11.67 12.01 -5.94
CA LEU A 131 11.09 13.21 -6.55
C LEU A 131 10.61 12.96 -7.99
N ALA A 132 11.37 12.20 -8.78
CA ALA A 132 10.98 11.83 -10.14
C ALA A 132 9.71 10.96 -10.14
N MET A 133 9.65 9.95 -9.26
CA MET A 133 8.47 9.12 -9.06
C MET A 133 7.25 9.95 -8.64
N GLU A 134 7.37 10.79 -7.59
CA GLU A 134 6.26 11.63 -7.14
C GLU A 134 5.81 12.62 -8.24
N THR A 135 6.73 13.06 -9.11
CA THR A 135 6.36 13.86 -10.29
C THR A 135 5.52 13.04 -11.27
N LEU A 136 5.96 11.84 -11.62
CA LEU A 136 5.21 10.96 -12.53
C LEU A 136 3.84 10.60 -11.94
N LEU A 137 3.77 10.21 -10.67
CA LEU A 137 2.52 9.94 -9.95
C LEU A 137 1.58 11.15 -9.92
N SER A 138 2.12 12.36 -9.74
CA SER A 138 1.35 13.60 -9.83
C SER A 138 0.75 13.79 -11.23
N LEU A 139 1.53 13.52 -12.28
CA LEU A 139 1.10 13.67 -13.68
C LEU A 139 0.14 12.57 -14.15
N THR A 140 0.21 11.37 -13.58
CA THR A 140 -0.68 10.23 -13.90
C THR A 140 -1.87 10.10 -12.96
N SER A 141 -1.98 10.98 -11.96
CA SER A 141 -3.05 10.95 -10.97
C SER A 141 -4.44 11.21 -11.59
N LYS A 142 -5.50 10.77 -10.88
CA LYS A 142 -6.91 11.10 -11.22
C LYS A 142 -7.14 12.60 -11.40
N ARG A 143 -6.35 13.45 -10.72
CA ARG A 143 -6.44 14.91 -10.81
C ARG A 143 -5.98 15.46 -12.16
N SER A 144 -5.01 14.81 -12.79
CA SER A 144 -4.33 15.26 -14.02
C SER A 144 -4.98 14.69 -15.29
N GLY A 145 -5.79 13.64 -15.16
CA GLY A 145 -6.49 13.00 -16.28
C GLY A 145 -5.62 11.97 -17.00
N ASP A 146 -6.14 11.42 -18.11
CA ASP A 146 -5.53 10.28 -18.79
C ASP A 146 -4.53 10.67 -19.89
N TRP A 147 -4.50 11.95 -20.31
CA TRP A 147 -3.62 12.43 -21.39
C TRP A 147 -2.15 12.03 -21.18
N PHE A 148 -1.61 12.25 -19.97
CA PHE A 148 -0.21 11.91 -19.71
C PHE A 148 0.05 10.41 -19.63
N LYS A 149 -0.95 9.61 -19.22
CA LYS A 149 -0.85 8.14 -19.22
C LYS A 149 -0.71 7.62 -20.66
N GLU A 150 -1.43 8.20 -21.60
CA GLU A 150 -1.35 7.85 -23.03
C GLU A 150 -0.05 8.34 -23.65
N GLU A 151 0.35 9.58 -23.39
CA GLU A 151 1.58 10.17 -23.91
C GLU A 151 2.82 9.39 -23.44
N LEU A 152 2.85 8.99 -22.17
CA LEU A 152 3.93 8.16 -21.61
C LEU A 152 4.09 6.83 -22.36
N ARG A 153 2.98 6.22 -22.80
CA ARG A 153 3.01 5.03 -23.65
C ARG A 153 3.48 5.35 -25.06
N LEU A 154 2.88 6.34 -25.72
CA LEU A 154 3.17 6.69 -27.12
C LEU A 154 4.61 7.12 -27.36
N LEU A 155 5.24 7.75 -26.36
CA LEU A 155 6.64 8.18 -26.44
C LEU A 155 7.65 7.07 -26.12
N GLY A 156 7.18 5.87 -25.75
CA GLY A 156 7.99 4.73 -25.34
C GLY A 156 8.48 4.81 -23.89
N GLY A 157 7.86 5.64 -23.05
CA GLY A 157 8.27 5.80 -21.66
C GLY A 157 7.96 4.57 -20.81
N LEU A 158 6.83 3.91 -21.08
CA LEU A 158 6.48 2.64 -20.40
C LEU A 158 7.52 1.54 -20.67
N ASP A 159 8.07 1.49 -21.88
CA ASP A 159 9.08 0.52 -22.31
C ASP A 159 10.33 0.58 -21.43
N HIS A 160 10.82 1.80 -21.20
CA HIS A 160 12.00 2.07 -20.36
C HIS A 160 11.73 1.69 -18.90
N VAL A 161 10.55 2.06 -18.37
CA VAL A 161 10.18 1.73 -16.99
C VAL A 161 10.08 0.20 -16.79
N VAL A 162 9.51 -0.54 -17.74
CA VAL A 162 9.46 -2.01 -17.68
C VAL A 162 10.85 -2.63 -17.80
N ASP A 163 11.69 -2.11 -18.69
CA ASP A 163 13.07 -2.57 -18.84
C ASP A 163 13.90 -2.32 -17.57
N LYS A 164 13.68 -1.21 -16.87
CA LYS A 164 14.30 -0.96 -15.56
C LYS A 164 13.80 -1.92 -14.48
N VAL A 165 12.50 -2.21 -14.42
CA VAL A 165 11.97 -3.23 -13.50
C VAL A 165 12.67 -4.57 -13.74
N LYS A 166 12.81 -4.99 -15.00
CA LYS A 166 13.55 -6.20 -15.35
C LYS A 166 15.00 -6.15 -14.86
N GLU A 167 15.73 -5.06 -15.13
CA GLU A 167 17.12 -4.89 -14.69
C GLU A 167 17.24 -5.02 -13.16
N CYS A 168 16.39 -4.33 -12.40
CA CYS A 168 16.39 -4.39 -10.94
C CYS A 168 16.11 -5.82 -10.44
N VAL A 169 15.17 -6.53 -11.06
CA VAL A 169 14.85 -7.92 -10.66
C VAL A 169 15.99 -8.89 -10.99
N GLU A 170 16.67 -8.72 -12.13
CA GLU A 170 17.86 -9.50 -12.48
C GLU A 170 19.07 -9.23 -11.56
N GLN A 171 19.09 -8.09 -10.87
CA GLN A 171 20.07 -7.80 -9.80
C GLN A 171 19.70 -8.50 -8.49
N LEU A 172 18.40 -8.69 -8.18
CA LEU A 172 17.96 -9.47 -7.00
C LEU A 172 18.37 -10.95 -7.09
N ASP A 173 18.47 -11.50 -8.29
CA ASP A 173 18.96 -12.86 -8.56
C ASP A 173 20.44 -13.05 -8.17
N ARG A 174 21.22 -11.96 -8.18
CA ARG A 174 22.63 -11.98 -7.82
C ARG A 174 22.70 -11.86 -6.31
N HIS A 175 23.44 -12.76 -5.65
CA HIS A 175 23.68 -12.66 -4.20
C HIS A 175 24.52 -11.41 -3.90
N GLU A 176 23.85 -10.27 -3.74
CA GLU A 176 24.47 -8.96 -3.58
C GLU A 176 24.53 -8.52 -2.11
N GLU A 177 25.39 -7.53 -1.85
CA GLU A 177 25.51 -6.85 -0.57
C GLU A 177 24.21 -6.10 -0.23
N ASP A 178 23.91 -5.95 1.06
CA ASP A 178 22.66 -5.35 1.56
C ASP A 178 22.33 -3.99 0.92
N ASP A 179 23.32 -3.13 0.67
CA ASP A 179 23.13 -1.80 0.06
C ASP A 179 22.62 -1.88 -1.40
N LYS A 180 23.15 -2.83 -2.18
CA LYS A 180 22.73 -3.01 -3.58
C LYS A 180 21.39 -3.72 -3.68
N LEU A 181 21.12 -4.64 -2.76
CA LEU A 181 19.81 -5.27 -2.61
C LEU A 181 18.73 -4.21 -2.40
N VAL A 182 18.95 -3.30 -1.46
CA VAL A 182 18.06 -2.16 -1.16
C VAL A 182 17.89 -1.26 -2.37
N ALA A 183 18.97 -0.92 -3.07
CA ALA A 183 18.90 -0.09 -4.28
C ALA A 183 18.04 -0.75 -5.38
N SER A 184 18.19 -2.07 -5.56
CA SER A 184 17.42 -2.87 -6.52
C SER A 184 15.93 -2.93 -6.15
N LEU A 185 15.61 -3.20 -4.88
CA LEU A 185 14.23 -3.23 -4.38
C LEU A 185 13.54 -1.87 -4.55
N TRP A 186 14.17 -0.78 -4.13
CA TRP A 186 13.62 0.56 -4.31
C TRP A 186 13.58 1.01 -5.77
N GLY A 187 14.50 0.54 -6.61
CA GLY A 187 14.46 0.75 -8.06
C GLY A 187 13.22 0.12 -8.69
N ALA A 188 12.95 -1.15 -8.36
CA ALA A 188 11.76 -1.87 -8.80
C ALA A 188 10.47 -1.25 -8.25
N GLU A 189 10.39 -0.97 -6.93
CA GLU A 189 9.21 -0.38 -6.27
C GLU A 189 8.79 0.94 -6.93
N ARG A 190 9.73 1.86 -7.15
CA ARG A 190 9.45 3.16 -7.76
C ARG A 190 8.87 3.02 -9.16
N CYS A 191 9.45 2.13 -9.97
CA CYS A 191 9.00 1.88 -11.33
C CYS A 191 7.62 1.21 -11.33
N LEU A 192 7.40 0.21 -10.49
CA LEU A 192 6.13 -0.50 -10.36
C LEU A 192 5.00 0.43 -9.92
N ARG A 193 5.23 1.38 -9.00
CA ARG A 193 4.21 2.37 -8.62
C ARG A 193 3.81 3.30 -9.74
N VAL A 194 4.75 3.69 -10.61
CA VAL A 194 4.42 4.45 -11.83
C VAL A 194 3.55 3.59 -12.77
N LEU A 195 3.93 2.32 -12.96
CA LEU A 195 3.17 1.36 -13.78
C LEU A 195 1.76 1.06 -13.23
N GLU A 196 1.63 0.98 -11.91
CA GLU A 196 0.34 0.89 -11.23
C GLU A 196 -0.50 2.13 -11.55
N SER A 197 0.06 3.32 -11.38
CA SER A 197 -0.69 4.57 -11.58
C SER A 197 -1.20 4.76 -13.01
N VAL A 198 -0.40 4.37 -14.02
CA VAL A 198 -0.77 4.51 -15.43
C VAL A 198 -1.75 3.46 -15.92
N THR A 199 -1.96 2.38 -15.16
CA THR A 199 -2.90 1.29 -15.48
C THR A 199 -4.25 1.46 -14.79
N VAL A 200 -4.37 2.34 -13.79
CA VAL A 200 -5.63 2.67 -13.13
C VAL A 200 -6.63 3.27 -14.14
N HIS A 201 -7.74 2.56 -14.36
CA HIS A 201 -8.81 2.91 -15.30
C HIS A 201 -8.32 3.17 -16.74
N ASN A 202 -7.26 2.47 -17.19
CA ASN A 202 -6.71 2.62 -18.53
C ASN A 202 -6.47 1.25 -19.20
N PRO A 203 -7.51 0.66 -19.85
CA PRO A 203 -7.42 -0.66 -20.50
C PRO A 203 -6.34 -0.72 -21.59
N GLU A 204 -6.10 0.42 -22.22
CA GLU A 204 -5.14 0.61 -23.28
C GLU A 204 -3.68 0.46 -22.81
N ASN A 205 -3.35 1.00 -21.64
CA ASN A 205 -2.07 0.80 -21.00
C ASN A 205 -1.94 -0.60 -20.37
N GLN A 206 -3.04 -1.14 -19.80
CA GLN A 206 -3.05 -2.52 -19.32
C GLN A 206 -2.70 -3.49 -20.46
N GLY A 207 -3.43 -3.42 -21.59
CA GLY A 207 -3.17 -4.25 -22.77
C GLY A 207 -1.75 -4.07 -23.32
N TYR A 208 -1.25 -2.83 -23.37
CA TYR A 208 0.12 -2.54 -23.81
C TYR A 208 1.17 -3.24 -22.94
N LEU A 209 1.06 -3.10 -21.61
CA LEU A 209 2.04 -3.65 -20.66
C LEU A 209 2.01 -5.18 -20.58
N ILE A 210 0.84 -5.81 -20.79
CA ILE A 210 0.75 -7.26 -20.87
C ILE A 210 1.40 -7.76 -22.17
N ALA A 211 1.29 -7.01 -23.29
CA ALA A 211 1.83 -7.40 -24.59
C ALA A 211 3.34 -7.12 -24.75
N TYR A 212 3.85 -6.10 -24.09
CA TYR A 212 5.22 -5.63 -24.24
C TYR A 212 6.26 -6.73 -23.94
N LYS A 213 7.16 -6.98 -24.91
CA LYS A 213 8.25 -7.98 -24.87
C LYS A 213 7.81 -9.33 -24.26
N ASP A 214 6.75 -9.91 -24.82
CA ASP A 214 6.22 -11.22 -24.38
C ASP A 214 5.83 -11.25 -22.90
N SER A 215 5.12 -10.21 -22.44
CA SER A 215 4.70 -10.05 -21.03
C SER A 215 5.87 -9.88 -20.05
N GLN A 216 6.92 -9.16 -20.46
CA GLN A 216 8.13 -8.96 -19.65
C GLN A 216 7.82 -8.39 -18.26
N LEU A 217 6.84 -7.48 -18.14
CA LEU A 217 6.43 -6.93 -16.85
C LEU A 217 5.89 -8.01 -15.91
N ILE A 218 4.98 -8.87 -16.39
CA ILE A 218 4.40 -9.96 -15.60
C ILE A 218 5.48 -10.95 -15.19
N ILE A 219 6.37 -11.31 -16.12
CA ILE A 219 7.50 -12.22 -15.86
C ILE A 219 8.40 -11.64 -14.75
N SER A 220 8.78 -10.36 -14.86
CA SER A 220 9.63 -9.69 -13.87
C SER A 220 8.93 -9.58 -12.52
N SER A 221 7.64 -9.19 -12.49
CA SER A 221 6.84 -9.08 -11.28
C SER A 221 6.70 -10.42 -10.54
N ALA A 222 6.48 -11.53 -11.28
CA ALA A 222 6.37 -12.85 -10.68
C ALA A 222 7.68 -13.32 -10.03
N ARG A 223 8.81 -13.11 -10.71
CA ARG A 223 10.14 -13.40 -10.13
C ARG A 223 10.40 -12.52 -8.91
N ALA A 224 10.16 -11.21 -9.03
CA ALA A 224 10.34 -10.25 -7.94
C ALA A 224 9.55 -10.66 -6.70
N LEU A 225 8.29 -11.08 -6.86
CA LEU A 225 7.45 -11.49 -5.74
C LEU A 225 8.00 -12.73 -5.04
N ARG A 226 8.50 -13.70 -5.81
CA ARG A 226 9.16 -14.90 -5.27
C ARG A 226 10.43 -14.55 -4.49
N HIS A 227 11.25 -13.62 -4.99
CA HIS A 227 12.41 -13.15 -4.21
C HIS A 227 11.97 -12.42 -2.95
N CYS A 228 10.96 -11.57 -3.03
CA CYS A 228 10.46 -10.85 -1.86
C CYS A 228 9.93 -11.82 -0.78
N GLU A 229 9.21 -12.86 -1.18
CA GLU A 229 8.77 -13.96 -0.30
C GLU A 229 9.96 -14.61 0.43
N GLN A 230 11.06 -14.87 -0.27
CA GLN A 230 12.26 -15.45 0.35
C GLN A 230 12.97 -14.43 1.27
N LEU A 231 13.11 -13.18 0.82
CA LEU A 231 13.82 -12.14 1.55
C LEU A 231 13.09 -11.75 2.83
N ILE A 232 11.76 -11.71 2.85
CA ILE A 232 11.01 -11.32 4.05
C ILE A 232 11.18 -12.34 5.19
N THR A 233 11.38 -13.63 4.87
CA THR A 233 11.72 -14.64 5.89
C THR A 233 13.09 -14.38 6.52
N ARG A 234 14.04 -13.88 5.74
CA ARG A 234 15.41 -13.55 6.18
C ARG A 234 15.46 -12.24 6.96
N TYR A 235 14.73 -11.22 6.52
CA TYR A 235 14.66 -9.90 7.13
C TYR A 235 13.35 -9.74 7.92
N ASN A 236 13.14 -10.65 8.88
CA ASN A 236 11.96 -10.71 9.73
C ASN A 236 11.83 -9.45 10.60
N ARG A 237 10.64 -8.84 10.59
CA ARG A 237 10.27 -7.62 11.31
C ARG A 237 9.10 -7.81 12.28
N ALA A 238 8.68 -9.05 12.54
CA ALA A 238 7.60 -9.34 13.45
C ALA A 238 7.90 -8.87 14.88
N ASP A 239 6.87 -8.37 15.58
CA ASP A 239 7.02 -7.70 16.88
C ASP A 239 7.62 -8.61 17.97
N THR A 240 7.43 -9.92 17.88
CA THR A 240 8.04 -10.92 18.78
C THR A 240 9.54 -11.12 18.53
N PHE A 241 9.98 -11.10 17.27
CA PHE A 241 11.39 -11.25 16.90
C PHE A 241 12.23 -10.03 17.33
N CYS A 242 11.64 -8.84 17.26
CA CYS A 242 12.27 -7.60 17.72
C CYS A 242 12.48 -7.57 19.25
N LYS A 243 11.60 -8.21 20.03
CA LYS A 243 11.68 -8.25 21.51
C LYS A 243 12.78 -9.18 22.04
N THR A 244 13.08 -10.28 21.35
CA THR A 244 14.06 -11.29 21.81
C THR A 244 15.53 -10.94 21.51
N ASN A 245 15.79 -10.08 20.52
CA ASN A 245 17.14 -9.78 20.03
C ASN A 245 17.67 -8.38 20.42
N SER A 246 17.09 -7.72 21.43
CA SER A 246 17.33 -6.31 21.80
C SER A 246 18.80 -5.94 22.11
N ASN A 247 19.71 -6.91 22.27
CA ASN A 247 21.13 -6.68 22.55
C ASN A 247 22.00 -6.33 21.31
N CYS A 248 21.44 -6.19 20.10
CA CYS A 248 22.19 -5.89 18.87
C CYS A 248 21.56 -4.78 17.99
N LEU A 249 21.45 -3.56 18.52
CA LEU A 249 20.80 -2.40 17.88
C LEU A 249 21.17 -2.11 16.39
N PRO A 250 22.46 -2.10 15.96
CA PRO A 250 22.81 -1.65 14.61
C PRO A 250 22.36 -2.62 13.49
N LYS A 251 22.39 -3.93 13.78
CA LYS A 251 21.97 -4.96 12.81
C LYS A 251 20.45 -5.00 12.66
N ILE A 252 19.71 -4.64 13.73
CA ILE A 252 18.25 -4.56 13.71
C ILE A 252 17.78 -3.42 12.81
N THR A 253 18.42 -2.23 12.87
CA THR A 253 18.02 -1.10 12.03
C THR A 253 18.24 -1.36 10.53
N ALA A 254 19.38 -1.96 10.16
CA ALA A 254 19.66 -2.34 8.78
C ALA A 254 18.68 -3.43 8.28
N SER A 255 18.42 -4.45 9.10
CA SER A 255 17.43 -5.50 8.80
C SER A 255 16.02 -4.94 8.64
N ASN A 256 15.63 -3.98 9.49
CA ASN A 256 14.33 -3.32 9.41
C ASN A 256 14.18 -2.48 8.13
N HIS A 257 15.24 -1.77 7.71
CA HIS A 257 15.24 -0.99 6.49
C HIS A 257 15.08 -1.89 5.24
N ILE A 258 15.81 -3.00 5.18
CA ILE A 258 15.71 -3.97 4.08
C ILE A 258 14.33 -4.62 4.08
N GLY A 259 13.85 -5.09 5.23
CA GLY A 259 12.53 -5.71 5.33
C GLY A 259 11.38 -4.74 4.97
N LYS A 260 11.55 -3.43 5.24
CA LYS A 260 10.61 -2.40 4.76
C LYS A 260 10.66 -2.26 3.23
N ALA A 261 11.86 -2.21 2.64
CA ALA A 261 12.01 -2.14 1.19
C ALA A 261 11.41 -3.37 0.47
N VAL A 262 11.55 -4.56 1.07
CA VAL A 262 10.91 -5.80 0.56
C VAL A 262 9.38 -5.66 0.60
N GLU A 263 8.81 -5.25 1.72
CA GLU A 263 7.37 -5.08 1.90
C GLU A 263 6.79 -4.02 0.93
N ASP A 264 7.46 -2.87 0.80
CA ASP A 264 7.09 -1.81 -0.13
C ASP A 264 7.11 -2.30 -1.60
N CYS A 265 8.12 -3.10 -1.96
CA CYS A 265 8.20 -3.74 -3.27
C CYS A 265 7.06 -4.75 -3.49
N MET A 266 6.74 -5.60 -2.51
CA MET A 266 5.62 -6.54 -2.60
C MET A 266 4.29 -5.85 -2.86
N ARG A 267 4.00 -4.76 -2.13
CA ARG A 267 2.77 -3.98 -2.32
C ARG A 267 2.71 -3.37 -3.73
N ALA A 268 3.82 -2.84 -4.24
CA ALA A 268 3.89 -2.32 -5.60
C ALA A 268 3.70 -3.41 -6.67
N ILE A 269 4.25 -4.61 -6.46
CA ILE A 269 4.04 -5.75 -7.36
C ILE A 269 2.57 -6.13 -7.40
N PHE A 270 1.92 -6.28 -6.23
CA PHE A 270 0.51 -6.60 -6.15
C PHE A 270 -0.35 -5.53 -6.83
N GLY A 271 -0.09 -4.25 -6.60
CA GLY A 271 -0.83 -3.15 -7.24
C GLY A 271 -0.82 -3.25 -8.76
N VAL A 272 0.35 -3.50 -9.36
CA VAL A 272 0.47 -3.71 -10.81
C VAL A 272 -0.28 -4.96 -11.25
N LEU A 273 -0.05 -6.12 -10.62
CA LEU A 273 -0.67 -7.38 -11.03
C LEU A 273 -2.20 -7.34 -10.90
N LEU A 274 -2.74 -6.71 -9.84
CA LEU A 274 -4.18 -6.48 -9.70
C LEU A 274 -4.73 -5.68 -10.87
N ASN A 275 -4.09 -4.57 -11.25
CA ASN A 275 -4.54 -3.76 -12.39
C ASN A 275 -4.46 -4.50 -13.73
N LEU A 276 -3.46 -5.37 -13.92
CA LEU A 276 -3.28 -6.13 -15.17
C LEU A 276 -4.20 -7.34 -15.27
N THR A 277 -4.71 -7.84 -14.15
CA THR A 277 -5.57 -9.04 -14.09
C THR A 277 -7.05 -8.71 -13.92
N ASN A 278 -7.37 -7.53 -13.37
CA ASN A 278 -8.75 -7.09 -13.19
C ASN A 278 -9.45 -6.86 -14.53
N ASP A 279 -10.59 -7.52 -14.74
CA ASP A 279 -11.38 -7.47 -16.00
C ASP A 279 -10.56 -7.77 -17.28
N ASN A 280 -9.40 -8.41 -17.16
CA ASN A 280 -8.51 -8.73 -18.28
C ASN A 280 -8.11 -10.21 -18.25
N GLU A 281 -8.87 -11.03 -18.96
CA GLU A 281 -8.69 -12.48 -19.01
C GLU A 281 -7.31 -12.88 -19.54
N TRP A 282 -6.75 -12.13 -20.50
CA TRP A 282 -5.43 -12.40 -21.04
C TRP A 282 -4.32 -12.11 -20.01
N GLY A 283 -4.45 -11.00 -19.28
CA GLY A 283 -3.57 -10.67 -18.16
C GLY A 283 -3.66 -11.71 -17.03
N SER A 284 -4.87 -12.13 -16.66
CA SER A 284 -5.11 -13.19 -15.67
C SER A 284 -4.47 -14.53 -16.07
N THR A 285 -4.63 -14.93 -17.34
CA THR A 285 -4.01 -16.15 -17.87
C THR A 285 -2.50 -16.05 -17.87
N LYS A 286 -1.92 -14.97 -18.42
CA LYS A 286 -0.46 -14.78 -18.51
C LYS A 286 0.21 -14.70 -17.15
N THR A 287 -0.48 -14.10 -16.18
CA THR A 287 -0.02 -13.99 -14.79
C THR A 287 -0.04 -15.37 -14.12
N GLY A 288 -1.14 -16.11 -14.22
CA GLY A 288 -1.24 -17.47 -13.66
C GLY A 288 -0.32 -18.51 -14.33
N GLU A 289 0.11 -18.28 -15.58
CA GLU A 289 1.10 -19.12 -16.28
C GLU A 289 2.52 -18.98 -15.73
N GLN A 290 2.81 -17.93 -14.97
CA GLN A 290 4.15 -17.74 -14.41
C GLN A 290 4.45 -18.80 -13.37
N ASP A 291 5.65 -19.38 -13.45
CA ASP A 291 6.10 -20.43 -12.56
C ASP A 291 5.86 -20.03 -11.10
N SER A 292 5.22 -20.92 -10.33
CA SER A 292 4.97 -20.78 -8.89
C SER A 292 4.26 -19.49 -8.44
N LEU A 293 3.75 -18.62 -9.33
CA LEU A 293 3.19 -17.33 -8.90
C LEU A 293 1.96 -17.51 -8.01
N ILE A 294 1.06 -18.43 -8.37
CA ILE A 294 -0.13 -18.73 -7.59
C ILE A 294 0.28 -19.23 -6.19
N SER A 295 1.29 -20.10 -6.12
CA SER A 295 1.83 -20.61 -4.86
C SER A 295 2.50 -19.53 -4.02
N THR A 296 3.35 -18.70 -4.61
CA THR A 296 3.97 -17.55 -3.93
C THR A 296 2.91 -16.56 -3.43
N THR A 297 1.86 -16.28 -4.22
CA THR A 297 0.76 -15.40 -3.82
C THR A 297 -0.01 -15.98 -2.64
N MET A 298 -0.29 -17.28 -2.66
CA MET A 298 -0.91 -18.00 -1.55
C MET A 298 -0.04 -17.93 -0.29
N ASN A 299 1.28 -18.11 -0.41
CA ASN A 299 2.21 -17.92 0.71
C ASN A 299 2.27 -16.46 1.19
N CYS A 300 2.06 -15.48 0.31
CA CYS A 300 1.95 -14.07 0.74
C CYS A 300 0.72 -13.84 1.63
N VAL A 301 -0.38 -14.56 1.41
CA VAL A 301 -1.58 -14.48 2.26
C VAL A 301 -1.37 -15.25 3.57
N LEU A 302 -0.78 -16.44 3.49
CA LEU A 302 -0.76 -17.42 4.57
C LEU A 302 0.49 -17.37 5.45
N GLN A 303 1.65 -17.12 4.86
CA GLN A 303 2.97 -17.28 5.51
C GLN A 303 3.66 -15.94 5.74
N VAL A 304 3.67 -15.04 4.75
CA VAL A 304 4.36 -13.74 4.88
C VAL A 304 3.91 -12.89 6.09
N PRO A 305 2.61 -12.86 6.48
CA PRO A 305 2.15 -12.07 7.62
C PRO A 305 2.88 -12.36 8.94
N GLN A 306 3.42 -13.57 9.12
CA GLN A 306 4.15 -13.94 10.34
C GLN A 306 5.51 -13.24 10.48
N TYR A 307 6.03 -12.66 9.38
CA TYR A 307 7.35 -12.00 9.34
C TYR A 307 7.26 -10.47 9.29
N ILE A 308 6.06 -9.91 9.25
CA ILE A 308 5.82 -8.46 9.17
C ILE A 308 5.09 -7.93 10.42
N PRO A 309 5.25 -6.63 10.73
CA PRO A 309 4.56 -5.98 11.85
C PRO A 309 3.05 -6.08 11.71
N GLN A 310 2.32 -6.15 12.84
CA GLN A 310 0.87 -6.36 12.85
C GLN A 310 0.11 -5.36 11.95
N GLU A 311 0.47 -4.09 12.01
CA GLU A 311 -0.15 -2.98 11.25
C GLU A 311 -0.07 -3.15 9.72
N GLN A 312 0.85 -3.97 9.21
CA GLN A 312 1.06 -4.15 7.76
C GLN A 312 0.50 -5.50 7.24
N ARG A 313 0.01 -6.37 8.13
CA ARG A 313 -0.50 -7.70 7.77
C ARG A 313 -1.76 -7.65 6.92
N PHE A 314 -2.65 -6.71 7.26
CA PHE A 314 -3.92 -6.52 6.58
C PHE A 314 -3.73 -6.26 5.08
N ASP A 315 -2.89 -5.29 4.73
CA ASP A 315 -2.65 -4.88 3.35
C ASP A 315 -2.15 -6.04 2.48
N ILE A 316 -1.14 -6.78 2.93
CA ILE A 316 -0.59 -7.91 2.18
C ILE A 316 -1.62 -9.02 1.98
N ARG A 317 -2.43 -9.33 3.00
CA ARG A 317 -3.48 -10.36 2.89
C ARG A 317 -4.55 -9.96 1.88
N VAL A 318 -5.05 -8.72 1.95
CA VAL A 318 -6.10 -8.24 1.03
C VAL A 318 -5.58 -8.17 -0.40
N LEU A 319 -4.37 -7.66 -0.61
CA LEU A 319 -3.75 -7.60 -1.93
C LEU A 319 -3.53 -9.00 -2.53
N GLY A 320 -3.03 -9.95 -1.73
CA GLY A 320 -2.81 -11.33 -2.15
C GLY A 320 -4.13 -12.06 -2.47
N LEU A 321 -5.13 -11.95 -1.59
CA LEU A 321 -6.46 -12.52 -1.82
C LEU A 321 -7.14 -11.91 -3.05
N GLY A 322 -7.06 -10.59 -3.22
CA GLY A 322 -7.57 -9.89 -4.39
C GLY A 322 -6.93 -10.41 -5.69
N LEU A 323 -5.61 -10.63 -5.70
CA LEU A 323 -4.94 -11.18 -6.86
C LEU A 323 -5.37 -12.62 -7.14
N LEU A 324 -5.48 -13.46 -6.11
CA LEU A 324 -5.97 -14.83 -6.27
C LEU A 324 -7.37 -14.86 -6.86
N ILE A 325 -8.28 -14.00 -6.40
CA ILE A 325 -9.64 -13.87 -6.95
C ILE A 325 -9.58 -13.53 -8.43
N ASN A 326 -8.85 -12.47 -8.82
CA ASN A 326 -8.70 -12.10 -10.24
C ASN A 326 -8.12 -13.24 -11.10
N LEU A 327 -7.21 -14.04 -10.54
CA LEU A 327 -6.59 -15.16 -11.23
C LEU A 327 -7.57 -16.32 -11.43
N VAL A 328 -8.46 -16.59 -10.48
CA VAL A 328 -9.34 -17.76 -10.53
C VAL A 328 -10.75 -17.49 -11.05
N GLU A 329 -11.20 -16.23 -11.07
CA GLU A 329 -12.58 -15.86 -11.44
C GLU A 329 -12.97 -16.41 -12.81
N HIS A 330 -12.06 -16.34 -13.79
CA HIS A 330 -12.34 -16.77 -15.17
C HIS A 330 -11.42 -17.88 -15.70
N SER A 331 -10.20 -18.05 -15.14
CA SER A 331 -9.25 -19.05 -15.64
C SER A 331 -9.39 -20.42 -14.94
N ALA A 332 -9.91 -21.40 -15.67
CA ALA A 332 -9.99 -22.79 -15.20
C ALA A 332 -8.61 -23.42 -14.90
N ARG A 333 -7.58 -23.03 -15.67
CA ARG A 333 -6.21 -23.50 -15.44
C ARG A 333 -5.66 -22.98 -14.11
N ASN A 334 -5.90 -21.69 -13.81
CA ASN A 334 -5.47 -21.09 -12.56
C ASN A 334 -6.24 -21.69 -11.37
N ARG A 335 -7.55 -21.95 -11.53
CA ARG A 335 -8.35 -22.69 -10.54
C ARG A 335 -7.73 -24.04 -10.20
N HIS A 336 -7.43 -24.85 -11.21
CA HIS A 336 -6.83 -26.17 -11.00
C HIS A 336 -5.46 -26.07 -10.32
N CYS A 337 -4.62 -25.12 -10.75
CA CYS A 337 -3.32 -24.88 -10.12
C CYS A 337 -3.45 -24.48 -8.64
N LEU A 338 -4.48 -23.70 -8.27
CA LEU A 338 -4.72 -23.30 -6.89
C LEU A 338 -5.32 -24.43 -6.06
N VAL A 339 -6.18 -25.28 -6.61
CA VAL A 339 -6.80 -26.37 -5.83
C VAL A 339 -5.82 -27.50 -5.54
N ASP A 340 -4.93 -27.81 -6.50
CA ASP A 340 -3.98 -28.93 -6.41
C ASP A 340 -2.75 -28.61 -5.55
N MET A 341 -2.61 -27.38 -5.05
CA MET A 341 -1.43 -27.00 -4.28
C MET A 341 -1.57 -27.37 -2.80
N GLU A 342 -0.41 -27.55 -2.17
CA GLU A 342 -0.27 -27.77 -0.74
C GLU A 342 0.49 -26.60 -0.10
N THR A 343 0.17 -26.29 1.16
CA THR A 343 0.76 -25.20 1.94
C THR A 343 1.08 -25.66 3.37
N PRO A 344 2.05 -25.05 4.06
CA PRO A 344 2.32 -25.37 5.47
C PRO A 344 1.14 -24.96 6.38
N GLY A 345 0.69 -25.84 7.29
CA GLY A 345 -0.50 -25.66 8.13
C GLY A 345 -0.40 -24.69 9.33
N SER A 346 0.52 -23.72 9.30
CA SER A 346 0.65 -22.70 10.37
C SER A 346 0.64 -21.31 9.75
N PHE A 347 -0.41 -20.53 10.01
CA PHE A 347 -0.71 -19.27 9.31
C PHE A 347 -0.62 -18.03 10.20
N ASP A 348 -0.63 -18.21 11.51
CA ASP A 348 -0.43 -17.14 12.48
C ASP A 348 -0.03 -17.76 13.84
N SER A 349 1.27 -17.80 14.13
CA SER A 349 1.78 -18.29 15.44
C SER A 349 1.28 -17.45 16.63
N PHE A 350 0.61 -16.32 16.38
CA PHE A 350 0.18 -15.33 17.37
C PHE A 350 -1.21 -15.58 17.96
N CYS A 351 -2.05 -16.42 17.34
CA CYS A 351 -3.37 -16.75 17.87
C CYS A 351 -3.36 -17.92 18.86
N ALA A 352 -2.19 -18.46 19.20
CA ALA A 352 -2.03 -19.60 20.11
C ALA A 352 -2.17 -19.25 21.61
N ALA A 353 -2.59 -18.03 21.95
CA ALA A 353 -2.70 -17.59 23.34
C ALA A 353 -3.94 -18.17 24.07
N ASP A 354 -4.99 -18.55 23.34
CA ASP A 354 -6.23 -19.08 23.94
C ASP A 354 -6.44 -20.55 23.54
N GLY A 355 -5.86 -21.45 24.34
CA GLY A 355 -6.36 -22.77 24.79
C GLY A 355 -7.07 -23.78 23.86
N ASP A 356 -7.36 -23.49 22.60
CA ASP A 356 -8.04 -24.39 21.67
C ASP A 356 -7.03 -25.02 20.70
N ASP A 357 -6.41 -26.09 21.19
CA ASP A 357 -5.39 -26.92 20.53
C ASP A 357 -5.94 -27.71 19.30
N SER A 358 -7.19 -27.43 18.89
CA SER A 358 -7.93 -28.24 17.90
C SER A 358 -7.78 -27.81 16.44
N LEU A 359 -7.12 -26.67 16.16
CA LEU A 359 -6.96 -26.13 14.80
C LEU A 359 -5.54 -26.15 14.23
N GLN A 360 -4.53 -26.58 15.00
CA GLN A 360 -3.16 -26.70 14.48
C GLN A 360 -2.97 -28.02 13.77
N VAL A 361 -2.97 -27.99 12.43
CA VAL A 361 -2.54 -29.13 11.62
C VAL A 361 -1.04 -28.97 11.36
N GLU A 362 -0.20 -29.64 12.15
CA GLU A 362 1.22 -29.78 11.83
C GLU A 362 1.36 -30.62 10.55
N GLY A 363 1.73 -29.99 9.44
CA GLY A 363 1.94 -30.68 8.17
C GLY A 363 1.68 -29.82 6.94
N GLN A 364 1.73 -30.44 5.76
CA GLN A 364 1.22 -29.85 4.52
C GLN A 364 -0.30 -30.05 4.47
N VAL A 365 -1.03 -28.98 4.18
CA VAL A 365 -2.48 -28.97 4.00
C VAL A 365 -2.83 -28.51 2.60
N GLY A 366 -3.91 -29.04 2.03
CA GLY A 366 -4.41 -28.60 0.73
C GLY A 366 -4.85 -27.14 0.78
N ALA A 367 -4.75 -26.42 -0.34
CA ALA A 367 -5.09 -25.00 -0.40
C ALA A 367 -6.52 -24.67 0.04
N ILE A 368 -7.51 -25.48 -0.36
CA ILE A 368 -8.91 -25.26 0.07
C ILE A 368 -9.02 -25.35 1.59
N GLN A 369 -8.41 -26.37 2.20
CA GLN A 369 -8.38 -26.53 3.66
C GLN A 369 -7.71 -25.32 4.33
N ALA A 370 -6.57 -24.88 3.81
CA ALA A 370 -5.85 -23.71 4.33
C ALA A 370 -6.69 -22.43 4.27
N LEU A 371 -7.42 -22.21 3.18
CA LEU A 371 -8.33 -21.06 3.03
C LEU A 371 -9.52 -21.13 3.98
N VAL A 372 -10.12 -22.31 4.17
CA VAL A 372 -11.21 -22.49 5.14
C VAL A 372 -10.70 -22.23 6.57
N GLN A 373 -9.50 -22.72 6.91
CA GLN A 373 -8.88 -22.44 8.21
C GLN A 373 -8.60 -20.94 8.40
N LEU A 374 -8.04 -20.26 7.38
CA LEU A 374 -7.84 -18.81 7.42
C LEU A 374 -9.17 -18.07 7.64
N PHE A 375 -10.22 -18.45 6.88
CA PHE A 375 -11.55 -17.87 7.02
C PHE A 375 -12.05 -17.99 8.46
N LEU A 376 -12.10 -19.21 9.00
CA LEU A 376 -12.60 -19.46 10.36
C LEU A 376 -11.77 -18.74 11.42
N GLN A 377 -10.45 -18.69 11.26
CA GLN A 377 -9.57 -17.98 12.19
C GLN A 377 -9.85 -16.48 12.21
N ARG A 378 -10.00 -15.85 11.03
CA ARG A 378 -10.30 -14.42 10.91
C ARG A 378 -11.70 -14.08 11.37
N GLU A 379 -12.66 -14.93 11.06
CA GLU A 379 -14.05 -14.80 11.48
C GLU A 379 -14.17 -14.80 13.02
N ARG A 380 -13.51 -15.76 13.69
CA ARG A 380 -13.44 -15.80 15.16
C ARG A 380 -12.73 -14.58 15.73
N ALA A 381 -11.59 -14.17 15.15
CA ALA A 381 -10.85 -13.01 15.61
C ALA A 381 -11.69 -11.72 15.52
N ALA A 382 -12.47 -11.56 14.45
CA ALA A 382 -13.39 -10.43 14.28
C ALA A 382 -14.50 -10.43 15.34
N ARG A 383 -15.12 -11.59 15.64
CA ARG A 383 -16.15 -11.71 16.69
C ARG A 383 -15.61 -11.39 18.09
N LEU A 384 -14.39 -11.84 18.40
CA LEU A 384 -13.73 -11.55 19.67
C LEU A 384 -13.44 -10.05 19.80
N ALA A 385 -12.88 -9.43 18.76
CA ALA A 385 -12.62 -7.99 18.75
C ALA A 385 -13.91 -7.14 18.84
N GLU A 386 -15.02 -7.60 18.25
CA GLU A 386 -16.34 -6.98 18.39
C GLU A 386 -16.84 -7.06 19.84
N THR A 387 -16.74 -8.24 20.47
CA THR A 387 -17.17 -8.47 21.86
C THR A 387 -16.35 -7.62 22.83
N GLU A 388 -15.03 -7.58 22.67
CA GLU A 388 -14.14 -6.73 23.47
C GLU A 388 -14.53 -5.25 23.36
N THR A 389 -14.80 -4.77 22.14
CA THR A 389 -15.21 -3.38 21.89
C THR A 389 -16.56 -3.08 22.53
N ASP A 390 -17.52 -4.00 22.43
CA ASP A 390 -18.85 -3.87 23.05
C ASP A 390 -18.79 -3.83 24.57
N ASP A 391 -17.87 -4.57 25.18
CA ASP A 391 -17.66 -4.57 26.63
C ASP A 391 -17.07 -3.21 27.08
N PHE A 392 -16.10 -2.64 26.34
CA PHE A 392 -15.59 -1.27 26.61
C PHE A 392 -16.70 -0.20 26.52
N ILE A 393 -17.60 -0.30 25.55
CA ILE A 393 -18.71 0.65 25.37
C ILE A 393 -19.74 0.53 26.50
N LYS A 394 -19.97 -0.68 27.02
CA LYS A 394 -20.91 -0.91 28.13
C LYS A 394 -20.33 -0.53 29.49
N ASP A 395 -19.02 -0.71 29.67
CA ASP A 395 -18.31 -0.38 30.90
C ASP A 395 -18.00 1.12 31.05
N THR A 396 -18.22 1.93 30.01
CA THR A 396 -18.13 3.39 30.13
C THR A 396 -19.28 3.89 31.02
N PRO A 397 -19.01 4.47 32.22
CA PRO A 397 -20.07 4.96 33.08
C PRO A 397 -20.86 6.04 32.35
N VAL A 398 -22.19 5.89 32.28
CA VAL A 398 -23.06 7.03 31.98
C VAL A 398 -22.71 8.10 33.01
N PRO A 399 -22.29 9.33 32.61
CA PRO A 399 -21.97 10.36 33.57
C PRO A 399 -23.18 10.51 34.50
N PRO A 400 -22.98 10.52 35.83
CA PRO A 400 -24.08 10.63 36.77
C PRO A 400 -24.92 11.85 36.37
N GLN A 401 -26.22 11.64 36.14
CA GLN A 401 -27.16 12.75 36.04
C GLN A 401 -26.88 13.69 37.21
N ASP A 402 -26.55 14.93 36.89
CA ASP A 402 -26.16 15.98 37.83
C ASP A 402 -27.24 16.11 38.93
N GLN A 403 -27.09 15.40 40.05
CA GLN A 403 -27.99 15.46 41.21
C GLN A 403 -27.66 16.66 42.11
N SER A 404 -27.15 17.76 41.54
CA SER A 404 -26.67 18.93 42.29
C SER A 404 -27.75 19.94 42.69
N GLY A 405 -29.04 19.68 42.48
CA GLY A 405 -30.10 20.54 43.04
C GLY A 405 -31.53 20.03 42.88
N GLN A 406 -32.43 20.55 43.74
CA GLN A 406 -33.88 20.44 43.58
C GLN A 406 -34.47 21.82 43.29
N TRP A 407 -35.40 21.87 42.33
CA TRP A 407 -36.22 23.06 42.10
C TRP A 407 -37.24 23.22 43.22
N GLN A 408 -37.23 24.38 43.89
CA GLN A 408 -38.29 24.76 44.83
C GLN A 408 -39.00 26.02 44.33
N GLU A 409 -40.33 25.98 44.37
CA GLU A 409 -41.17 27.06 43.90
C GLU A 409 -41.71 27.84 45.10
N THR A 410 -41.14 29.02 45.37
CA THR A 410 -41.64 29.95 46.40
C THR A 410 -42.12 31.23 45.74
N ALA A 411 -43.42 31.52 45.90
CA ALA A 411 -44.07 32.79 45.57
C ALA A 411 -43.83 33.32 44.13
N GLY A 412 -43.94 32.45 43.13
CA GLY A 412 -44.05 32.85 41.72
C GLY A 412 -42.74 33.00 40.94
N SER A 413 -41.61 32.54 41.47
CA SER A 413 -40.35 32.40 40.75
C SER A 413 -39.63 31.10 41.14
N LEU A 414 -39.12 30.37 40.14
CA LEU A 414 -38.34 29.13 40.29
C LEU A 414 -36.87 29.47 40.60
N GLU A 415 -36.37 29.08 41.77
CA GLU A 415 -34.95 29.19 42.12
C GLU A 415 -34.31 27.81 42.29
N TRP A 416 -33.13 27.63 41.70
CA TRP A 416 -32.26 26.47 41.93
C TRP A 416 -31.49 26.65 43.23
N VAL A 417 -31.53 25.65 44.11
CA VAL A 417 -30.72 25.63 45.34
C VAL A 417 -29.70 24.49 45.26
N GLN A 418 -28.41 24.83 45.18
CA GLN A 418 -27.30 23.88 45.32
C GLN A 418 -27.04 23.58 46.79
N SER A 419 -26.87 22.29 47.13
CA SER A 419 -26.52 21.88 48.50
C SER A 419 -25.03 22.12 48.75
N GLU A 420 -24.70 23.16 49.50
CA GLU A 420 -23.31 23.43 49.90
C GLU A 420 -22.86 22.45 51.00
N ASN A 421 -21.97 21.52 50.65
CA ASN A 421 -20.85 21.06 51.48
C ASN A 421 -20.00 20.00 50.75
N ILE A 422 -18.78 20.37 50.34
CA ILE A 422 -17.48 19.72 50.66
C ILE A 422 -16.40 20.13 49.63
N THR A 423 -15.37 20.79 50.18
CA THR A 423 -13.98 21.04 49.76
C THR A 423 -13.42 20.58 48.40
N LYS A 424 -12.90 21.58 47.68
CA LYS A 424 -11.89 21.57 46.61
C LYS A 424 -10.81 20.47 46.71
N THR A 425 -10.87 19.48 45.81
CA THR A 425 -9.70 18.69 45.33
C THR A 425 -9.93 18.12 43.91
N GLU A 426 -10.34 18.91 42.91
CA GLU A 426 -10.76 18.37 41.59
C GLU A 426 -9.80 18.63 40.41
N GLY A 427 -8.61 19.20 40.61
CA GLY A 427 -7.70 19.54 39.49
C GLY A 427 -6.80 18.40 38.95
N GLU A 428 -6.60 17.32 39.71
CA GLU A 428 -5.71 16.20 39.34
C GLU A 428 -6.49 14.90 39.04
N ASN A 429 -7.70 14.74 39.56
CA ASN A 429 -8.55 13.59 39.26
C ASN A 429 -9.26 13.72 37.90
N GLU A 430 -9.77 14.90 37.55
CA GLU A 430 -10.40 15.13 36.25
C GLU A 430 -9.43 14.91 35.08
N LYS A 431 -8.17 15.34 35.21
CA LYS A 431 -7.14 15.07 34.17
C LYS A 431 -6.77 13.60 34.05
N LYS A 432 -6.80 12.85 35.15
CA LYS A 432 -6.52 11.42 35.14
C LYS A 432 -7.70 10.64 34.57
N GLU A 433 -8.93 11.04 34.90
CA GLU A 433 -10.16 10.49 34.34
C GLU A 433 -10.26 10.80 32.85
N GLU A 434 -9.96 12.03 32.40
CA GLU A 434 -9.86 12.39 30.98
C GLU A 434 -8.76 11.60 30.24
N GLU A 435 -7.57 11.43 30.83
CA GLU A 435 -6.48 10.64 30.25
C GLU A 435 -6.82 9.13 30.21
N ASP A 436 -7.44 8.57 31.24
CA ASP A 436 -7.87 7.17 31.30
C ASP A 436 -9.03 6.89 30.32
N GLU A 437 -10.01 7.81 30.21
CA GLU A 437 -11.08 7.77 29.20
C GLU A 437 -10.54 7.90 27.77
N GLU A 438 -9.56 8.78 27.52
CA GLU A 438 -8.90 8.92 26.21
C GLU A 438 -8.10 7.65 25.86
N ILE A 439 -7.45 7.01 26.83
CA ILE A 439 -6.74 5.75 26.65
C ILE A 439 -7.72 4.61 26.33
N ASP A 440 -8.87 4.55 27.00
CA ASP A 440 -9.87 3.50 26.76
C ASP A 440 -10.62 3.69 25.44
N LEU A 441 -10.90 4.94 25.03
CA LEU A 441 -11.41 5.25 23.70
C LEU A 441 -10.41 4.86 22.59
N ASN A 442 -9.13 5.15 22.78
CA ASN A 442 -8.09 4.78 21.81
C ASN A 442 -7.94 3.26 21.68
N LYS A 443 -8.06 2.51 22.78
CA LYS A 443 -8.10 1.03 22.72
C LYS A 443 -9.34 0.55 21.97
N ALA A 444 -10.53 1.06 22.31
CA ALA A 444 -11.77 0.69 21.63
C ALA A 444 -11.69 0.97 20.11
N LEU A 445 -11.09 2.10 19.70
CA LEU A 445 -10.83 2.42 18.30
C LEU A 445 -9.87 1.43 17.62
N GLN A 446 -8.81 1.01 18.31
CA GLN A 446 -7.88 -0.01 17.80
C GLN A 446 -8.55 -1.38 17.65
N HIS A 447 -9.36 -1.81 18.64
CA HIS A 447 -10.12 -3.06 18.56
C HIS A 447 -11.18 -3.01 17.45
N ALA A 448 -11.87 -1.88 17.27
CA ALA A 448 -12.81 -1.69 16.16
C ALA A 448 -12.10 -1.71 14.79
N GLY A 449 -10.92 -1.10 14.68
CA GLY A 449 -10.08 -1.18 13.47
C GLY A 449 -9.68 -2.62 13.15
N LYS A 450 -9.21 -3.37 14.16
CA LYS A 450 -8.84 -4.78 14.02
C LYS A 450 -10.04 -5.67 13.64
N HIS A 451 -11.20 -5.45 14.25
CA HIS A 451 -12.45 -6.13 13.86
C HIS A 451 -12.74 -5.94 12.37
N MET A 452 -12.64 -4.71 11.88
CA MET A 452 -12.85 -4.39 10.46
C MET A 452 -11.83 -5.08 9.56
N GLU A 453 -10.55 -5.08 9.92
CA GLU A 453 -9.50 -5.78 9.18
C GLU A 453 -9.77 -7.29 9.06
N ASP A 454 -10.05 -7.96 10.19
CA ASP A 454 -10.32 -9.39 10.24
C ASP A 454 -11.61 -9.75 9.45
N CYS A 455 -12.67 -8.94 9.56
CA CYS A 455 -13.89 -9.07 8.76
C CYS A 455 -13.62 -8.98 7.25
N ILE A 456 -12.82 -8.01 6.81
CA ILE A 456 -12.50 -7.84 5.39
C ILE A 456 -11.69 -9.02 4.88
N VAL A 457 -10.66 -9.46 5.60
CA VAL A 457 -9.85 -10.63 5.20
C VAL A 457 -10.70 -11.90 5.13
N ALA A 458 -11.58 -12.13 6.13
CA ALA A 458 -12.53 -13.24 6.11
C ALA A 458 -13.44 -13.16 4.88
N SER A 459 -13.93 -11.97 4.54
CA SER A 459 -14.82 -11.76 3.39
C SER A 459 -14.14 -12.04 2.05
N TYR A 460 -12.90 -11.55 1.85
CA TYR A 460 -12.12 -11.87 0.65
C TYR A 460 -11.79 -13.37 0.55
N THR A 461 -11.50 -14.02 1.68
CA THR A 461 -11.25 -15.47 1.73
C THR A 461 -12.52 -16.25 1.37
N ALA A 462 -13.68 -15.84 1.91
CA ALA A 462 -14.97 -16.44 1.59
C ALA A 462 -15.35 -16.23 0.12
N LEU A 463 -15.04 -15.06 -0.44
CA LEU A 463 -15.26 -14.75 -1.85
C LEU A 463 -14.41 -15.66 -2.75
N LEU A 464 -13.12 -15.82 -2.43
CA LEU A 464 -12.21 -16.72 -3.14
C LEU A 464 -12.70 -18.18 -3.11
N LEU A 465 -13.07 -18.69 -1.93
CA LEU A 465 -13.65 -20.02 -1.77
C LEU A 465 -14.94 -20.17 -2.57
N GLY A 466 -15.81 -19.15 -2.55
CA GLY A 466 -17.04 -19.10 -3.32
C GLY A 466 -16.81 -19.18 -4.84
N CYS A 467 -15.83 -18.44 -5.37
CA CYS A 467 -15.41 -18.53 -6.78
C CYS A 467 -14.92 -19.94 -7.15
N LEU A 468 -14.19 -20.61 -6.25
CA LEU A 468 -13.74 -21.98 -6.47
C LEU A 468 -14.90 -22.99 -6.44
N CYS A 469 -15.89 -22.78 -5.58
CA CYS A 469 -17.07 -23.62 -5.44
C CYS A 469 -18.01 -23.54 -6.65
N GLN A 470 -18.29 -22.33 -7.16
CA GLN A 470 -19.22 -22.10 -8.28
C GLN A 470 -18.91 -22.94 -9.53
N GLU A 471 -17.63 -23.25 -9.74
CA GLU A 471 -17.13 -23.87 -10.96
C GLU A 471 -16.87 -25.38 -10.79
N SER A 472 -16.87 -25.91 -9.56
CA SER A 472 -16.57 -27.32 -9.28
C SER A 472 -17.32 -27.86 -8.05
N PRO A 473 -18.20 -28.86 -8.22
CA PRO A 473 -18.92 -29.48 -7.09
C PRO A 473 -17.99 -30.27 -6.16
N LEU A 474 -16.81 -30.71 -6.64
CA LEU A 474 -15.80 -31.34 -5.79
C LEU A 474 -15.28 -30.36 -4.74
N ASN A 475 -15.04 -29.11 -5.14
CA ASN A 475 -14.59 -28.07 -4.22
C ASN A 475 -15.65 -27.79 -3.15
N VAL A 476 -16.94 -27.81 -3.50
CA VAL A 476 -18.04 -27.68 -2.54
C VAL A 476 -17.98 -28.78 -1.48
N THR A 477 -17.76 -30.04 -1.89
CA THR A 477 -17.62 -31.15 -0.94
C THR A 477 -16.40 -30.95 -0.02
N THR A 478 -15.25 -30.58 -0.57
CA THR A 478 -14.04 -30.34 0.23
C THR A 478 -14.24 -29.17 1.19
N VAL A 479 -14.86 -28.07 0.78
CA VAL A 479 -15.16 -26.95 1.70
C VAL A 479 -16.13 -27.40 2.80
N ARG A 480 -17.17 -28.16 2.45
CA ARG A 480 -18.15 -28.69 3.41
C ARG A 480 -17.50 -29.58 4.47
N GLU A 481 -16.52 -30.39 4.10
CA GLU A 481 -15.79 -31.27 5.03
C GLU A 481 -14.98 -30.49 6.08
N HIS A 482 -14.56 -29.26 5.76
CA HIS A 482 -13.71 -28.43 6.64
C HIS A 482 -14.48 -27.32 7.36
N LEU A 483 -15.75 -27.09 7.01
CA LEU A 483 -16.62 -26.14 7.70
C LEU A 483 -17.26 -26.78 8.94
N PRO A 484 -17.45 -26.02 10.04
CA PRO A 484 -18.22 -26.50 11.19
C PRO A 484 -19.63 -26.91 10.75
N GLU A 485 -20.05 -28.12 11.10
CA GLU A 485 -21.34 -28.72 10.70
C GLU A 485 -21.59 -28.78 9.17
N GLY A 486 -20.58 -28.50 8.35
CA GLY A 486 -20.72 -28.35 6.91
C GLY A 486 -21.62 -27.19 6.48
N ASP A 487 -21.83 -26.19 7.33
CA ASP A 487 -22.76 -25.08 7.10
C ASP A 487 -22.09 -23.89 6.40
N PHE A 488 -22.57 -23.56 5.20
CA PHE A 488 -22.10 -22.42 4.40
C PHE A 488 -22.67 -21.07 4.87
N SER A 489 -23.67 -21.06 5.76
CA SER A 489 -24.32 -19.84 6.25
C SER A 489 -23.32 -18.82 6.82
N ILE A 490 -22.29 -19.30 7.52
CA ILE A 490 -21.25 -18.45 8.10
C ILE A 490 -20.50 -17.63 7.03
N MET A 491 -20.29 -18.20 5.85
CA MET A 491 -19.66 -17.50 4.73
C MET A 491 -20.65 -16.54 4.06
N THR A 492 -21.91 -16.95 3.86
CA THR A 492 -22.90 -16.11 3.18
C THR A 492 -23.30 -14.90 4.02
N GLU A 493 -23.43 -15.04 5.33
CA GLU A 493 -23.66 -13.92 6.25
C GLU A 493 -22.50 -12.92 6.22
N MET A 494 -21.26 -13.41 6.26
CA MET A 494 -20.07 -12.56 6.16
C MET A 494 -20.04 -11.79 4.83
N LEU A 495 -20.28 -12.47 3.71
CA LEU A 495 -20.33 -11.85 2.38
C LEU A 495 -21.48 -10.85 2.23
N LYS A 496 -22.65 -11.08 2.85
CA LYS A 496 -23.77 -10.14 2.89
C LYS A 496 -23.40 -8.85 3.64
N LYS A 497 -22.74 -8.97 4.80
CA LYS A 497 -22.20 -7.81 5.55
C LYS A 497 -21.14 -7.07 4.73
N PHE A 498 -20.23 -7.79 4.09
CA PHE A 498 -19.19 -7.23 3.22
C PHE A 498 -19.78 -6.47 2.03
N LEU A 499 -20.77 -7.03 1.35
CA LEU A 499 -21.43 -6.36 0.22
C LEU A 499 -22.10 -5.06 0.66
N SER A 500 -22.78 -5.07 1.83
CA SER A 500 -23.35 -3.86 2.42
C SER A 500 -22.28 -2.80 2.71
N PHE A 501 -21.15 -3.21 3.29
CA PHE A 501 -20.03 -2.33 3.58
C PHE A 501 -19.37 -1.75 2.30
N MET A 502 -19.19 -2.57 1.25
CA MET A 502 -18.68 -2.11 -0.05
C MET A 502 -19.62 -1.11 -0.73
N ASN A 503 -20.93 -1.27 -0.55
CA ASN A 503 -21.93 -0.31 -1.04
C ASN A 503 -21.86 1.01 -0.27
N LEU A 504 -21.64 0.95 1.05
CA LEU A 504 -21.50 2.15 1.89
C LEU A 504 -20.24 2.96 1.54
N THR A 505 -19.14 2.26 1.24
CA THR A 505 -17.85 2.89 0.91
C THR A 505 -17.73 3.33 -0.55
N CYS A 506 -18.71 3.00 -1.40
CA CYS A 506 -18.66 3.23 -2.86
C CYS A 506 -17.37 2.70 -3.52
N ALA A 507 -16.74 1.68 -2.93
CA ALA A 507 -15.43 1.19 -3.35
C ALA A 507 -15.51 0.19 -4.52
N VAL A 508 -16.67 -0.42 -4.75
CA VAL A 508 -16.87 -1.47 -5.75
C VAL A 508 -17.88 -1.01 -6.81
N GLY A 509 -17.53 -1.21 -8.08
CA GLY A 509 -18.41 -0.94 -9.22
C GLY A 509 -19.58 -1.93 -9.33
N THR A 510 -20.56 -1.61 -10.17
CA THR A 510 -21.78 -2.43 -10.33
C THR A 510 -21.51 -3.87 -10.78
N THR A 511 -20.44 -4.13 -11.52
CA THR A 511 -20.02 -5.48 -11.94
C THR A 511 -19.54 -6.31 -10.74
N GLY A 512 -18.67 -5.75 -9.90
CA GLY A 512 -18.17 -6.44 -8.71
C GLY A 512 -19.26 -6.75 -7.70
N GLN A 513 -20.22 -5.83 -7.50
CA GLN A 513 -21.39 -6.07 -6.64
C GLN A 513 -22.21 -7.27 -7.13
N LYS A 514 -22.44 -7.37 -8.45
CA LYS A 514 -23.15 -8.51 -9.06
C LYS A 514 -22.39 -9.81 -8.92
N SER A 515 -21.06 -9.79 -9.09
CA SER A 515 -20.22 -10.98 -8.92
C SER A 515 -20.33 -11.51 -7.48
N ILE A 516 -20.19 -10.64 -6.48
CA ILE A 516 -20.36 -10.99 -5.06
C ILE A 516 -21.78 -11.51 -4.78
N SER A 517 -22.83 -10.86 -5.28
CA SER A 517 -24.22 -11.34 -5.11
C SER A 517 -24.43 -12.74 -5.71
N ARG A 518 -23.83 -13.03 -6.87
CA ARG A 518 -23.91 -14.35 -7.51
C ARG A 518 -23.19 -15.42 -6.67
N VAL A 519 -22.07 -15.07 -6.04
CA VAL A 519 -21.35 -15.97 -5.12
C VAL A 519 -22.21 -16.27 -3.89
N ILE A 520 -22.81 -15.25 -3.29
CA ILE A 520 -23.73 -15.42 -2.15
C ILE A 520 -24.90 -16.35 -2.53
N GLU A 521 -25.55 -16.07 -3.66
CA GLU A 521 -26.69 -16.87 -4.13
C GLU A 521 -26.29 -18.33 -4.33
N TYR A 522 -25.12 -18.60 -4.93
CA TYR A 522 -24.65 -19.98 -5.12
C TYR A 522 -24.39 -20.70 -3.79
N LEU A 523 -23.72 -20.02 -2.85
CA LEU A 523 -23.37 -20.60 -1.55
C LEU A 523 -24.61 -20.81 -0.65
N ASP A 524 -25.66 -19.97 -0.77
CA ASP A 524 -26.93 -20.18 -0.06
C ASP A 524 -27.67 -21.47 -0.51
N HIS A 525 -27.28 -22.08 -1.66
CA HIS A 525 -27.81 -23.35 -2.17
C HIS A 525 -26.87 -24.55 -1.97
N CYS A 526 -25.70 -24.35 -1.36
CA CYS A 526 -24.74 -25.40 -1.02
C CYS A 526 -25.02 -25.93 0.39
#